data_AF-A0A960JU44-F1
#
_entry.id   AF-A0A960JU44-F1
#
_cell.length_a   1.000
_cell.length_b   1.000
_cell.length_c   1.000
_cell.angle_alpha   90.00
_cell.angle_beta   90.00
_cell.angle_gamma   90.00
#
_symmetry.space_group_name_H-M   'P 1'
#
loop_
_entity.id
_entity.type
_entity.pdbx_description
1 polymer ?
#
loop_
_entity_poly.entity_id
_entity_poly.type
_entity_poly.pdbx_seq_one_letter_code
_entity_poly.pdbx_strand_id
1 'polypeptide(L)'
;ELRDLHPTDVVDRLQSLPLARRQQVVAMLADEQVADLLEEMPEEEAVRLIETLDLERAAHILEEMEPDDAVDLLADLPEPERAALLKEMRPEESIPLRRLLAYDENTAGGLMTPEPVVLAHTTTVAEALATVRERELPSVLAAQVFVVQPPVSTPTGRYLGVIGFQRLLREQPSTTLEECTSDSKVEPIAPDLSSREVAERLASYDLLALPVCDHAGRLIGAITVDDVLDHVLPVGWRRRRAGR
;
A
#
# COMPACT_ATOMS: atom_id res chain seq x y z
N GLU A 1 -8.07 -26.01 1.26
CA GLU A 1 -7.46 -25.92 2.60
C GLU A 1 -6.59 -24.68 2.75
N LEU A 2 -5.56 -24.44 1.93
CA LEU A 2 -4.75 -23.20 2.05
C LEU A 2 -5.46 -21.94 1.51
N ARG A 3 -6.38 -22.08 0.55
CA ARG A 3 -7.07 -20.95 -0.10
C ARG A 3 -8.08 -20.20 0.79
N ASP A 4 -8.45 -20.77 1.93
CA ASP A 4 -9.46 -20.21 2.84
C ASP A 4 -8.82 -19.61 4.11
N LEU A 5 -7.49 -19.61 4.19
CA LEU A 5 -6.72 -19.08 5.32
C LEU A 5 -6.25 -17.66 5.03
N HIS A 6 -6.03 -16.88 6.07
CA HIS A 6 -5.36 -15.59 5.95
C HIS A 6 -3.94 -15.79 5.39
N PRO A 7 -3.42 -14.92 4.50
CA PRO A 7 -2.10 -15.09 3.92
C PRO A 7 -1.00 -15.28 4.99
N THR A 8 -1.04 -14.54 6.09
CA THR A 8 -0.15 -14.75 7.26
C THR A 8 -0.14 -16.19 7.78
N ASP A 9 -1.29 -16.86 7.88
CA ASP A 9 -1.37 -18.24 8.38
C ASP A 9 -0.82 -19.26 7.35
N VAL A 10 -0.92 -18.92 6.06
CA VAL A 10 -0.32 -19.70 4.98
C VAL A 10 1.19 -19.53 4.99
N VAL A 11 1.69 -18.31 5.21
CA VAL A 11 3.12 -18.00 5.35
C VAL A 11 3.73 -18.79 6.50
N ASP A 12 3.11 -18.81 7.68
CA ASP A 12 3.59 -19.58 8.84
C ASP A 12 3.78 -21.08 8.49
N ARG A 13 2.83 -21.64 7.73
CA ARG A 13 2.92 -23.05 7.25
C ARG A 13 4.00 -23.23 6.19
N LEU A 14 4.09 -22.31 5.22
CA LEU A 14 5.10 -22.35 4.17
C LEU A 14 6.51 -22.26 4.75
N GLN A 15 6.71 -21.47 5.79
CA GLN A 15 8.01 -21.30 6.44
C GLN A 15 8.52 -22.60 7.09
N SER A 16 7.62 -23.48 7.54
CA SER A 16 8.02 -24.81 8.04
C SER A 16 8.56 -25.75 6.95
N LEU A 17 8.32 -25.44 5.67
CA LEU A 17 8.74 -26.27 4.55
C LEU A 17 10.16 -25.91 4.08
N PRO A 18 10.96 -26.89 3.61
CA PRO A 18 12.20 -26.62 2.89
C PRO A 18 11.95 -25.75 1.65
N LEU A 19 12.93 -24.91 1.27
CA LEU A 19 12.82 -23.98 0.13
C LEU A 19 12.29 -24.64 -1.16
N ALA A 20 12.79 -25.83 -1.51
CA ALA A 20 12.35 -26.58 -2.69
C ALA A 20 10.85 -26.95 -2.65
N ARG A 21 10.27 -27.16 -1.46
CA ARG A 21 8.83 -27.41 -1.30
C ARG A 21 8.03 -26.11 -1.36
N ARG A 22 8.55 -25.01 -0.82
CA ARG A 22 7.91 -23.68 -0.96
C ARG A 22 7.79 -23.30 -2.43
N GLN A 23 8.86 -23.48 -3.21
CA GLN A 23 8.87 -23.26 -4.65
C GLN A 23 7.81 -24.08 -5.38
N GLN A 24 7.63 -25.35 -5.02
CA GLN A 24 6.58 -26.19 -5.62
C GLN A 24 5.17 -25.66 -5.32
N VAL A 25 4.95 -25.14 -4.10
CA VAL A 25 3.65 -24.56 -3.74
C VAL A 25 3.42 -23.26 -4.51
N VAL A 26 4.37 -22.34 -4.49
CA VAL A 26 4.33 -21.06 -5.21
C VAL A 26 4.12 -21.28 -6.71
N ALA A 27 4.78 -22.29 -7.29
CA ALA A 27 4.61 -22.64 -8.69
C ALA A 27 3.17 -23.02 -9.07
N MET A 28 2.34 -23.46 -8.11
CA MET A 28 0.96 -23.89 -8.32
C MET A 28 -0.08 -22.81 -7.98
N LEU A 29 0.32 -21.69 -7.40
CA LEU A 29 -0.54 -20.57 -7.05
C LEU A 29 -0.65 -19.59 -8.22
N ALA A 30 -1.77 -18.85 -8.28
CA ALA A 30 -1.90 -17.70 -9.17
C ALA A 30 -1.05 -16.53 -8.63
N ASP A 31 -0.69 -15.59 -9.49
CA ASP A 31 0.30 -14.56 -9.17
C ASP A 31 -0.19 -13.62 -8.05
N GLU A 32 -1.48 -13.28 -8.04
CA GLU A 32 -2.14 -12.50 -6.98
C GLU A 32 -2.03 -13.20 -5.62
N GLN A 33 -2.20 -14.52 -5.60
CA GLN A 33 -2.07 -15.30 -4.37
C GLN A 33 -0.63 -15.41 -3.89
N VAL A 34 0.35 -15.23 -4.79
CA VAL A 34 1.76 -15.21 -4.40
C VAL A 34 2.12 -13.83 -3.88
N ALA A 35 1.59 -12.75 -4.48
CA ALA A 35 1.71 -11.38 -4.00
C ALA A 35 1.27 -11.27 -2.52
N ASP A 36 0.03 -11.65 -2.22
CA ASP A 36 -0.53 -11.69 -0.85
C ASP A 36 0.39 -12.42 0.16
N LEU A 37 1.08 -13.48 -0.29
CA LEU A 37 1.98 -14.25 0.56
C LEU A 37 3.32 -13.56 0.77
N LEU A 38 3.84 -12.89 -0.25
CA LEU A 38 5.13 -12.20 -0.18
C LEU A 38 5.05 -10.96 0.73
N GLU A 39 3.94 -10.22 0.69
CA GLU A 39 3.67 -9.05 1.55
C GLU A 39 3.71 -9.42 3.04
N GLU A 40 3.15 -10.58 3.38
CA GLU A 40 3.12 -11.09 4.75
C GLU A 40 4.42 -11.79 5.19
N MET A 41 5.34 -12.04 4.25
CA MET A 41 6.61 -12.69 4.55
C MET A 41 7.63 -11.71 5.12
N PRO A 42 8.59 -12.18 5.95
CA PRO A 42 9.78 -11.40 6.24
C PRO A 42 10.54 -11.13 4.93
N GLU A 43 10.92 -9.88 4.67
CA GLU A 43 11.55 -9.38 3.43
C GLU A 43 12.66 -10.32 2.91
N GLU A 44 13.63 -10.68 3.76
CA GLU A 44 14.73 -11.59 3.38
C GLU A 44 14.26 -12.95 2.84
N GLU A 45 13.08 -13.44 3.26
CA GLU A 45 12.52 -14.69 2.72
C GLU A 45 11.77 -14.47 1.41
N ALA A 46 11.06 -13.35 1.29
CA ALA A 46 10.33 -12.95 0.08
C ALA A 46 11.31 -12.73 -1.08
N VAL A 47 12.41 -11.99 -0.83
CA VAL A 47 13.51 -11.78 -1.79
C VAL A 47 14.07 -13.11 -2.29
N ARG A 48 14.42 -14.04 -1.38
CA ARG A 48 14.92 -15.37 -1.77
C ARG A 48 13.93 -16.18 -2.61
N LEU A 49 12.63 -15.95 -2.45
CA LEU A 49 11.62 -16.64 -3.23
C LEU A 49 11.53 -16.01 -4.63
N ILE A 50 11.48 -14.68 -4.71
CA ILE A 50 11.49 -13.91 -5.98
C ILE A 50 12.73 -14.25 -6.83
N GLU A 51 13.92 -14.31 -6.25
CA GLU A 51 15.17 -14.68 -6.93
C GLU A 51 15.13 -16.08 -7.59
N THR A 52 14.19 -16.93 -7.19
CA THR A 52 14.05 -18.30 -7.73
C THR A 52 13.02 -18.43 -8.84
N LEU A 53 12.24 -17.38 -9.08
CA LEU A 53 11.26 -17.30 -10.14
C LEU A 53 11.92 -16.81 -11.44
N ASP A 54 11.29 -17.11 -12.57
CA ASP A 54 11.67 -16.48 -13.83
C ASP A 54 11.28 -14.99 -13.83
N LEU A 55 11.99 -14.19 -14.63
CA LEU A 55 11.87 -12.73 -14.63
C LEU A 55 10.44 -12.26 -14.93
N GLU A 56 9.76 -12.88 -15.91
CA GLU A 56 8.41 -12.52 -16.33
C GLU A 56 7.42 -12.76 -15.20
N ARG A 57 7.47 -13.95 -14.59
CA ARG A 57 6.59 -14.27 -13.46
C ARG A 57 6.87 -13.40 -12.23
N ALA A 58 8.13 -13.16 -11.89
CA ALA A 58 8.49 -12.29 -10.78
C ALA A 58 7.98 -10.86 -10.99
N ALA A 59 8.07 -10.35 -12.23
CA ALA A 59 7.52 -9.05 -12.58
C ALA A 59 6.00 -9.02 -12.42
N HIS A 60 5.27 -10.01 -12.96
CA HIS A 60 3.81 -10.07 -12.80
C HIS A 60 3.38 -10.16 -11.33
N ILE A 61 4.04 -10.98 -10.50
CA ILE A 61 3.72 -11.05 -9.07
C ILE A 61 3.91 -9.69 -8.39
N LEU A 62 5.00 -8.98 -8.69
CA LEU A 62 5.24 -7.66 -8.13
C LEU A 62 4.28 -6.58 -8.65
N GLU A 63 3.63 -6.79 -9.80
CA GLU A 63 2.55 -5.92 -10.29
C GLU A 63 1.24 -6.14 -9.52
N GLU A 64 1.03 -7.32 -8.95
CA GLU A 64 -0.16 -7.65 -8.16
C GLU A 64 0.01 -7.31 -6.67
N MET A 65 1.20 -6.85 -6.26
CA MET A 65 1.49 -6.45 -4.87
C MET A 65 1.06 -5.02 -4.57
N GLU A 66 0.81 -4.71 -3.30
CA GLU A 66 0.69 -3.33 -2.83
C GLU A 66 1.99 -2.55 -3.17
N PRO A 67 1.91 -1.34 -3.77
CA PRO A 67 3.09 -0.68 -4.34
C PRO A 67 4.22 -0.37 -3.34
N ASP A 68 3.89 -0.10 -2.10
CA ASP A 68 4.83 0.14 -1.00
C ASP A 68 5.54 -1.16 -0.58
N ASP A 69 4.80 -2.27 -0.39
CA ASP A 69 5.41 -3.58 -0.14
C ASP A 69 6.31 -4.06 -1.30
N ALA A 70 5.87 -3.81 -2.55
CA ALA A 70 6.67 -4.12 -3.73
C ALA A 70 7.98 -3.31 -3.76
N VAL A 71 7.95 -2.04 -3.32
CA VAL A 71 9.12 -1.17 -3.24
C VAL A 71 10.09 -1.65 -2.17
N ASP A 72 9.61 -2.08 -1.01
CA ASP A 72 10.43 -2.64 0.05
C ASP A 72 11.19 -3.89 -0.45
N LEU A 73 10.49 -4.80 -1.14
CA LEU A 73 11.13 -5.97 -1.73
C LEU A 73 12.16 -5.60 -2.81
N LEU A 74 11.81 -4.66 -3.69
CA LEU A 74 12.72 -4.19 -4.75
C LEU A 74 13.94 -3.45 -4.19
N ALA A 75 13.82 -2.76 -3.05
CA ALA A 75 14.91 -2.03 -2.41
C ALA A 75 16.03 -2.98 -1.97
N ASP A 76 15.67 -4.16 -1.47
CA ASP A 76 16.59 -5.22 -1.03
C ASP A 76 17.25 -6.01 -2.16
N LEU A 77 16.73 -5.91 -3.39
CA LEU A 77 17.31 -6.58 -4.55
C LEU A 77 18.57 -5.86 -5.09
N PRO A 78 19.55 -6.60 -5.64
CA PRO A 78 20.65 -6.00 -6.38
C PRO A 78 20.16 -5.11 -7.52
N GLU A 79 20.81 -3.96 -7.73
CA GLU A 79 20.39 -2.97 -8.74
C GLU A 79 20.14 -3.55 -10.15
N PRO A 80 20.98 -4.47 -10.69
CA PRO A 80 20.73 -5.04 -12.01
C PRO A 80 19.44 -5.87 -12.08
N GLU A 81 19.09 -6.57 -11.00
CA GLU A 81 17.91 -7.42 -10.92
C GLU A 81 16.65 -6.56 -10.76
N ARG A 82 16.68 -5.60 -9.83
CA ARG A 82 15.61 -4.59 -9.69
C ARG A 82 15.35 -3.87 -11.02
N ALA A 83 16.39 -3.44 -11.72
CA ALA A 83 16.25 -2.73 -12.98
C ALA A 83 15.64 -3.61 -14.09
N ALA A 84 15.95 -4.92 -14.09
CA ALA A 84 15.37 -5.88 -15.01
C ALA A 84 13.87 -6.10 -14.73
N LEU A 85 13.49 -6.31 -13.46
CA LEU A 85 12.10 -6.48 -13.05
C LEU A 85 11.25 -5.25 -13.41
N LEU A 86 11.69 -4.06 -12.99
CA LEU A 86 11.00 -2.80 -13.31
C LEU A 86 10.91 -2.49 -14.81
N LYS A 87 11.71 -3.15 -15.65
CA LYS A 87 11.67 -2.99 -17.10
C LYS A 87 10.71 -4.00 -17.74
N GLU A 88 10.61 -5.19 -17.17
CA GLU A 88 9.68 -6.23 -17.61
C GLU A 88 8.24 -5.84 -17.29
N MET A 89 8.03 -5.15 -16.16
CA MET A 89 6.73 -4.64 -15.75
C MET A 89 6.09 -3.69 -16.77
N ARG A 90 4.76 -3.65 -16.74
CA ARG A 90 3.96 -2.66 -17.43
C ARG A 90 4.31 -1.24 -16.95
N PRO A 91 4.35 -0.23 -17.85
CA PRO A 91 4.70 1.14 -17.47
C PRO A 91 3.77 1.74 -16.40
N GLU A 92 2.47 1.43 -16.47
CA GLU A 92 1.47 1.88 -15.50
C GLU A 92 1.80 1.43 -14.07
N GLU A 93 2.32 0.22 -13.89
CA GLU A 93 2.70 -0.35 -12.58
C GLU A 93 4.10 0.10 -12.14
N SER A 94 5.07 0.09 -13.06
CA SER A 94 6.47 0.38 -12.71
C SER A 94 6.78 1.87 -12.46
N ILE A 95 6.01 2.80 -13.06
CA ILE A 95 6.23 4.25 -12.87
C ILE A 95 5.95 4.71 -11.42
N PRO A 96 4.84 4.31 -10.77
CA PRO A 96 4.65 4.47 -9.33
C PRO A 96 5.82 3.95 -8.48
N LEU A 97 6.24 2.69 -8.68
CA LEU A 97 7.32 2.08 -7.88
C LEU A 97 8.64 2.84 -8.01
N ARG A 98 9.00 3.26 -9.23
CA ARG A 98 10.20 4.08 -9.47
C ARG A 98 10.18 5.42 -8.73
N ARG A 99 9.01 6.00 -8.51
CA ARG A 99 8.86 7.25 -7.75
C ARG A 99 9.03 7.00 -6.25
N LEU A 100 8.46 5.90 -5.74
CA LEU A 100 8.61 5.51 -4.34
C LEU A 100 10.06 5.17 -3.99
N LEU A 101 10.75 4.40 -4.83
CA LEU A 101 12.18 4.07 -4.69
C LEU A 101 13.12 5.30 -4.65
N ALA A 102 12.63 6.50 -4.97
CA ALA A 102 13.41 7.73 -4.87
C ALA A 102 13.36 8.37 -3.46
N TYR A 103 12.45 7.93 -2.60
CA TYR A 103 12.36 8.37 -1.22
C TYR A 103 13.19 7.48 -0.29
N ASP A 104 13.53 8.03 0.87
CA ASP A 104 14.21 7.28 1.93
C ASP A 104 13.18 6.42 2.69
N GLU A 105 13.53 5.16 2.97
CA GLU A 105 12.66 4.17 3.66
C GLU A 105 12.12 4.67 5.02
N ASN A 106 12.85 5.59 5.69
CA ASN A 106 12.47 6.12 7.01
C ASN A 106 11.70 7.45 6.91
N THR A 107 11.14 7.76 5.75
CA THR A 107 10.37 8.99 5.50
C THR A 107 8.95 8.70 5.08
N ALA A 108 8.09 9.71 5.16
CA ALA A 108 6.71 9.64 4.71
C ALA A 108 6.56 9.18 3.25
N GLY A 109 7.49 9.56 2.37
CA GLY A 109 7.50 9.11 0.98
C GLY A 109 7.95 7.67 0.78
N GLY A 110 8.72 7.11 1.72
CA GLY A 110 9.12 5.70 1.72
C GLY A 110 8.02 4.78 2.25
N LEU A 111 7.18 5.28 3.17
CA LEU A 111 6.09 4.51 3.80
C LEU A 111 4.72 4.71 3.15
N MET A 112 4.62 5.50 2.08
CA MET A 112 3.33 5.79 1.47
C MET A 112 3.01 4.83 0.33
N THR A 113 1.75 4.46 0.23
CA THR A 113 1.21 3.92 -1.01
C THR A 113 0.83 5.07 -1.96
N PRO A 114 1.09 4.97 -3.28
CA PRO A 114 0.71 5.97 -4.26
C PRO A 114 -0.74 5.78 -4.73
N GLU A 115 -1.43 4.74 -4.26
CA GLU A 115 -2.76 4.34 -4.72
C GLU A 115 -3.84 4.35 -3.62
N PRO A 116 -3.96 5.41 -2.82
CA PRO A 116 -5.09 5.51 -1.90
C PRO A 116 -6.40 5.73 -2.68
N VAL A 117 -7.54 5.59 -2.00
CA VAL A 117 -8.84 5.91 -2.60
C VAL A 117 -8.96 7.43 -2.81
N VAL A 118 -8.64 7.89 -4.01
CA VAL A 118 -8.71 9.31 -4.41
C VAL A 118 -9.93 9.59 -5.26
N LEU A 119 -10.75 10.55 -4.84
CA LEU A 119 -11.94 10.98 -5.57
C LEU A 119 -11.98 12.50 -5.78
N ALA A 120 -12.66 12.91 -6.85
CA ALA A 120 -12.84 14.32 -7.15
C ALA A 120 -13.84 14.96 -6.17
N HIS A 121 -13.64 16.24 -5.86
CA HIS A 121 -14.54 16.99 -4.96
C HIS A 121 -16.00 17.03 -5.43
N THR A 122 -16.25 16.92 -6.74
CA THR A 122 -17.60 16.89 -7.33
C THR A 122 -18.27 15.51 -7.24
N THR A 123 -17.54 14.46 -6.85
CA THR A 123 -18.09 13.11 -6.67
C THR A 123 -19.15 13.12 -5.56
N THR A 124 -20.22 12.37 -5.74
CA THR A 124 -21.28 12.26 -4.74
C THR A 124 -20.92 11.24 -3.65
N VAL A 125 -21.54 11.37 -2.48
CA VAL A 125 -21.44 10.38 -1.41
C VAL A 125 -21.81 8.97 -1.89
N ALA A 126 -22.84 8.85 -2.73
CA ALA A 126 -23.27 7.56 -3.30
C ALA A 126 -22.18 6.89 -4.15
N GLU A 127 -21.51 7.66 -5.01
CA GLU A 127 -20.41 7.19 -5.84
C GLU A 127 -19.20 6.84 -4.99
N ALA A 128 -18.85 7.68 -4.00
CA ALA A 128 -17.74 7.41 -3.10
C ALA A 128 -17.94 6.11 -2.30
N LEU A 129 -19.15 5.91 -1.76
CA LEU A 129 -19.52 4.67 -1.08
C LEU A 129 -19.57 3.45 -2.03
N ALA A 130 -19.78 3.67 -3.32
CA ALA A 130 -19.70 2.59 -4.31
C ALA A 130 -18.25 2.18 -4.56
N THR A 131 -17.33 3.14 -4.66
CA THR A 131 -15.88 2.89 -4.82
C THR A 131 -15.30 2.13 -3.63
N VAL A 132 -15.47 2.63 -2.40
CA VAL A 132 -14.92 1.96 -1.20
C VAL A 132 -15.55 0.58 -0.89
N ARG A 133 -16.57 0.17 -1.66
CA ARG A 133 -17.21 -1.15 -1.54
C ARG A 133 -16.62 -2.17 -2.53
N GLU A 134 -15.73 -1.75 -3.42
CA GLU A 134 -15.02 -2.66 -4.32
C GLU A 134 -14.25 -3.70 -3.51
N ARG A 135 -14.34 -4.97 -3.92
CA ARG A 135 -13.82 -6.10 -3.13
C ARG A 135 -12.30 -6.22 -3.19
N GLU A 136 -11.73 -5.69 -4.25
CA GLU A 136 -10.30 -5.72 -4.53
C GLU A 136 -9.56 -4.64 -3.74
N LEU A 137 -10.27 -3.64 -3.18
CA LEU A 137 -9.65 -2.63 -2.33
C LEU A 137 -9.32 -3.21 -0.94
N PRO A 138 -8.07 -3.08 -0.47
CA PRO A 138 -7.71 -3.39 0.91
C PRO A 138 -8.62 -2.65 1.88
N SER A 139 -9.06 -3.35 2.93
CA SER A 139 -10.02 -2.80 3.90
C SER A 139 -9.50 -1.55 4.61
N VAL A 140 -8.17 -1.49 4.79
CA VAL A 140 -7.47 -0.35 5.37
C VAL A 140 -7.58 0.87 4.45
N LEU A 141 -7.26 0.72 3.16
CA LEU A 141 -7.38 1.80 2.16
C LEU A 141 -8.83 2.24 1.97
N ALA A 142 -9.78 1.30 1.97
CA ALA A 142 -11.21 1.59 1.89
C ALA A 142 -11.75 2.38 3.11
N ALA A 143 -10.97 2.47 4.21
CA ALA A 143 -11.41 3.17 5.42
C ALA A 143 -11.57 4.69 5.20
N GLN A 144 -10.83 5.27 4.25
CA GLN A 144 -10.80 6.72 4.03
C GLN A 144 -10.75 7.08 2.54
N VAL A 145 -11.44 8.17 2.19
CA VAL A 145 -11.44 8.75 0.84
C VAL A 145 -10.69 10.07 0.88
N PHE A 146 -9.68 10.21 0.03
CA PHE A 146 -8.93 11.44 -0.17
C PHE A 146 -9.58 12.26 -1.29
N VAL A 147 -9.91 13.50 -0.99
CA VAL A 147 -10.65 14.39 -1.88
C VAL A 147 -9.71 15.40 -2.49
N VAL A 148 -9.72 15.48 -3.82
CA VAL A 148 -8.81 16.34 -4.59
C VAL A 148 -9.53 17.11 -5.69
N GLN A 149 -8.86 18.12 -6.24
CA GLN A 149 -9.17 18.62 -7.57
C GLN A 149 -8.63 17.66 -8.64
N PRO A 150 -9.29 17.51 -9.80
CA PRO A 150 -8.76 16.71 -10.90
C PRO A 150 -7.35 17.13 -11.32
N PRO A 151 -6.48 16.20 -11.77
CA PRO A 151 -6.70 14.75 -11.92
C PRO A 151 -6.72 13.99 -10.59
N VAL A 152 -7.27 12.77 -10.59
CA VAL A 152 -7.40 11.91 -9.39
C VAL A 152 -6.31 10.86 -9.24
N SER A 153 -5.50 10.60 -10.27
CA SER A 153 -4.33 9.70 -10.18
C SER A 153 -3.13 10.43 -9.61
N THR A 154 -2.32 9.78 -8.75
CA THR A 154 -1.13 10.40 -8.14
C THR A 154 0.01 10.59 -9.15
N PRO A 155 0.68 11.76 -9.20
CA PRO A 155 0.40 12.99 -8.45
C PRO A 155 -0.90 13.64 -8.90
N THR A 156 -1.78 13.95 -7.96
CA THR A 156 -3.14 14.44 -8.24
C THR A 156 -3.15 15.93 -8.59
N GLY A 157 -4.35 16.50 -8.77
CA GLY A 157 -4.55 17.93 -8.56
C GLY A 157 -4.42 18.32 -7.08
N ARG A 158 -4.92 19.49 -6.70
CA ARG A 158 -4.78 20.01 -5.33
C ARG A 158 -5.55 19.14 -4.32
N TYR A 159 -4.90 18.78 -3.21
CA TYR A 159 -5.55 18.12 -2.07
C TYR A 159 -6.53 19.07 -1.35
N LEU A 160 -7.71 18.56 -0.99
CA LEU A 160 -8.79 19.34 -0.36
C LEU A 160 -9.19 18.82 1.02
N GLY A 161 -9.09 17.51 1.25
CA GLY A 161 -9.44 16.90 2.53
C GLY A 161 -9.51 15.38 2.46
N VAL A 162 -9.79 14.76 3.60
CA VAL A 162 -9.97 13.30 3.74
C VAL A 162 -11.23 13.03 4.54
N ILE A 163 -11.98 12.00 4.16
CA ILE A 163 -13.24 11.65 4.78
C ILE A 163 -13.28 10.13 5.02
N GLY A 164 -13.48 9.71 6.27
CA GLY A 164 -13.74 8.30 6.58
C GLY A 164 -15.10 7.84 6.05
N PHE A 165 -15.19 6.61 5.53
CA PHE A 165 -16.45 6.11 4.97
C PHE A 165 -17.59 6.07 6.01
N GLN A 166 -17.27 5.91 7.29
CA GLN A 166 -18.26 5.90 8.38
C GLN A 166 -18.99 7.26 8.48
N ARG A 167 -18.29 8.35 8.13
CA ARG A 167 -18.90 9.67 8.04
C ARG A 167 -19.78 9.78 6.79
N LEU A 168 -19.32 9.29 5.64
CA LEU A 168 -20.09 9.27 4.39
C LEU A 168 -21.44 8.54 4.56
N LEU A 169 -21.49 7.48 5.37
CA LEU A 169 -22.75 6.76 5.69
C LEU A 169 -23.81 7.63 6.40
N ARG A 170 -23.44 8.80 6.93
CA ARG A 170 -24.34 9.71 7.66
C ARG A 170 -24.81 10.89 6.80
N GLU A 171 -24.20 11.07 5.63
CA GLU A 171 -24.50 12.16 4.70
C GLU A 171 -25.60 11.74 3.70
N GLN A 172 -26.21 12.71 3.02
CA GLN A 172 -27.17 12.38 1.97
C GLN A 172 -26.43 11.80 0.75
N PRO A 173 -26.95 10.75 0.09
CA PRO A 173 -26.27 10.13 -1.05
C PRO A 173 -25.94 11.08 -2.20
N SER A 174 -26.72 12.15 -2.39
CA SER A 174 -26.53 13.16 -3.43
C SER A 174 -25.59 14.31 -3.04
N THR A 175 -25.19 14.41 -1.77
CA THR A 175 -24.23 15.43 -1.30
C THR A 175 -22.88 15.21 -1.95
N THR A 176 -22.19 16.30 -2.30
CA THR A 176 -20.85 16.24 -2.89
C THR A 176 -19.78 16.04 -1.82
N LEU A 177 -18.64 15.45 -2.21
CA LEU A 177 -17.49 15.33 -1.30
C LEU A 177 -16.94 16.70 -0.89
N GLU A 178 -17.04 17.73 -1.75
CA GLU A 178 -16.68 19.11 -1.43
C GLU A 178 -17.40 19.61 -0.17
N GLU A 179 -18.73 19.47 -0.13
CA GLU A 179 -19.54 19.84 1.03
C GLU A 179 -19.11 19.07 2.27
N CYS A 180 -18.82 17.78 2.13
CA CYS A 180 -18.34 16.94 3.22
C CYS A 180 -16.97 17.38 3.73
N THR A 181 -16.03 17.85 2.89
CA THR A 181 -14.68 18.24 3.36
C THR A 181 -14.61 19.52 4.20
N SER A 182 -15.71 20.25 4.35
CA SER A 182 -15.76 21.55 5.05
C SER A 182 -15.31 21.49 6.51
N ASP A 183 -15.69 20.42 7.22
CA ASP A 183 -15.58 20.33 8.68
C ASP A 183 -14.41 19.46 9.19
N SER A 184 -13.70 18.77 8.31
CA SER A 184 -12.63 17.82 8.69
C SER A 184 -11.48 17.91 7.70
N LYS A 185 -10.44 18.66 8.07
CA LYS A 185 -9.20 18.78 7.30
C LYS A 185 -8.06 18.21 8.11
N VAL A 186 -7.71 16.96 7.82
CA VAL A 186 -6.40 16.44 8.21
C VAL A 186 -5.37 17.21 7.39
N GLU A 187 -4.42 17.86 8.06
CA GLU A 187 -3.37 18.57 7.34
C GLU A 187 -2.44 17.57 6.65
N PRO A 188 -2.11 17.77 5.37
CA PRO A 188 -1.18 16.89 4.68
C PRO A 188 0.22 17.04 5.25
N ILE A 189 1.01 15.98 5.14
CA ILE A 189 2.42 15.95 5.50
C ILE A 189 3.30 16.03 4.26
N ALA A 190 4.55 16.46 4.45
CA ALA A 190 5.56 16.47 3.40
C ALA A 190 6.20 15.08 3.26
N PRO A 191 6.66 14.68 2.07
CA PRO A 191 7.24 13.34 1.85
C PRO A 191 8.55 13.10 2.59
N ASP A 192 9.27 14.15 2.99
CA ASP A 192 10.52 14.08 3.73
C ASP A 192 10.34 14.02 5.25
N LEU A 193 9.09 14.05 5.75
CA LEU A 193 8.79 13.93 7.17
C LEU A 193 9.24 12.56 7.69
N SER A 194 9.89 12.50 8.85
CA SER A 194 10.41 11.23 9.37
C SER A 194 9.29 10.26 9.78
N SER A 195 9.52 8.95 9.63
CA SER A 195 8.56 7.90 10.03
C SER A 195 8.10 8.02 11.48
N ARG A 196 9.00 8.46 12.37
CA ARG A 196 8.68 8.77 13.76
C ARG A 196 7.65 9.90 13.88
N GLU A 197 7.85 11.02 13.18
CA GLU A 197 6.92 12.15 13.22
C GLU A 197 5.58 11.80 12.58
N VAL A 198 5.58 10.94 11.54
CA VAL A 198 4.37 10.34 10.97
C VAL A 198 3.60 9.55 12.03
N ALA A 199 4.27 8.65 12.76
CA ALA A 199 3.68 7.88 13.84
C ALA A 199 3.12 8.76 14.96
N GLU A 200 3.86 9.79 15.36
CA GLU A 200 3.43 10.75 16.37
C GLU A 200 2.16 11.51 15.93
N ARG A 201 2.04 11.88 14.64
CA ARG A 201 0.82 12.51 14.09
C ARG A 201 -0.36 11.56 14.05
N LEU A 202 -0.20 10.34 13.53
CA LEU A 202 -1.28 9.35 13.51
C LEU A 202 -1.84 9.11 14.91
N ALA A 203 -0.95 8.89 15.89
CA ALA A 203 -1.32 8.63 17.28
C ALA A 203 -1.92 9.85 17.99
N SER A 204 -1.45 11.07 17.70
CA SER A 204 -1.95 12.29 18.37
C SER A 204 -3.38 12.66 17.97
N TYR A 205 -3.82 12.21 16.80
CA TYR A 205 -5.11 12.60 16.21
C TYR A 205 -6.04 11.41 15.95
N ASP A 206 -5.70 10.22 16.47
CA ASP A 206 -6.44 8.96 16.27
C ASP A 206 -6.78 8.69 14.78
N LEU A 207 -5.80 8.96 13.90
CA LEU A 207 -5.97 8.88 12.45
C LEU A 207 -5.70 7.46 11.93
N LEU A 208 -6.45 7.05 10.90
CA LEU A 208 -6.25 5.78 10.20
C LEU A 208 -5.25 5.90 9.05
N ALA A 209 -5.14 7.08 8.44
CA ALA A 209 -4.14 7.38 7.42
C ALA A 209 -3.81 8.88 7.37
N LEU A 210 -2.67 9.20 6.77
CA LEU A 210 -2.20 10.57 6.54
C LEU A 210 -1.99 10.85 5.05
N PRO A 211 -2.44 12.02 4.53
CA PRO A 211 -2.18 12.41 3.16
C PRO A 211 -0.75 12.94 3.01
N VAL A 212 -0.02 12.45 2.01
CA VAL A 212 1.31 12.97 1.66
C VAL A 212 1.18 13.88 0.45
N CYS A 213 1.60 15.14 0.58
CA CYS A 213 1.54 16.13 -0.49
C CYS A 213 2.91 16.69 -0.84
N ASP A 214 3.11 17.00 -2.12
CA ASP A 214 4.27 17.75 -2.58
C ASP A 214 4.17 19.26 -2.24
N HIS A 215 5.23 20.02 -2.53
CA HIS A 215 5.26 21.46 -2.30
C HIS A 215 4.23 22.27 -3.11
N ALA A 216 3.63 21.68 -4.16
CA ALA A 216 2.55 22.29 -4.93
C ALA A 216 1.16 21.99 -4.31
N GLY A 217 1.10 21.23 -3.21
CA GLY A 217 -0.14 20.83 -2.55
C GLY A 217 -0.90 19.73 -3.30
N ARG A 218 -0.20 18.96 -4.14
CA ARG A 218 -0.76 17.80 -4.84
C ARG A 218 -0.58 16.56 -3.99
N LEU A 219 -1.62 15.73 -3.87
CA LEU A 219 -1.52 14.44 -3.20
C LEU A 219 -0.64 13.53 -4.06
N ILE A 220 0.38 12.95 -3.45
CA ILE A 220 1.31 12.02 -4.11
C ILE A 220 1.21 10.60 -3.56
N GLY A 221 0.55 10.44 -2.42
CA GLY A 221 0.26 9.15 -1.79
C GLY A 221 -0.42 9.36 -0.44
N ALA A 222 -0.66 8.27 0.27
CA ALA A 222 -1.09 8.28 1.66
C ALA A 222 -0.37 7.19 2.44
N ILE A 223 -0.27 7.38 3.75
CA ILE A 223 0.34 6.41 4.67
C ILE A 223 -0.76 5.89 5.58
N THR A 224 -0.90 4.57 5.68
CA THR A 224 -1.87 3.97 6.60
C THR A 224 -1.25 3.73 7.98
N VAL A 225 -2.10 3.48 8.98
CA VAL A 225 -1.63 3.27 10.35
C VAL A 225 -0.88 1.95 10.50
N ASP A 226 -1.25 0.93 9.74
CA ASP A 226 -0.64 -0.39 9.72
C ASP A 226 0.77 -0.37 9.12
N ASP A 227 1.02 0.32 8.01
CA ASP A 227 2.37 0.47 7.44
C ASP A 227 3.33 1.08 8.47
N VAL A 228 2.84 2.09 9.21
CA VAL A 228 3.62 2.74 10.25
C VAL A 228 3.82 1.84 11.47
N LEU A 229 2.82 1.02 11.83
CA LEU A 229 2.98 0.04 12.90
C LEU A 229 4.03 -1.00 12.51
N ASP A 230 3.99 -1.50 11.28
CA ASP A 230 4.90 -2.51 10.77
C ASP A 230 6.35 -2.01 10.74
N HIS A 231 6.54 -0.74 10.36
CA HIS A 231 7.84 -0.07 10.39
C HIS A 231 8.35 0.22 11.83
N VAL A 232 7.46 0.56 12.77
CA VAL A 232 7.85 0.89 14.16
C VAL A 232 8.09 -0.37 15.00
N LEU A 233 7.49 -1.50 14.64
CA LEU A 233 7.69 -2.77 15.34
C LEU A 233 9.13 -3.30 15.17
N PRO A 234 9.71 -3.97 16.18
CA PRO A 234 11.10 -4.41 16.10
C PRO A 234 11.33 -5.41 14.97
N VAL A 235 12.45 -5.26 14.25
CA VAL A 235 12.91 -6.16 13.17
C VAL A 235 12.66 -7.64 13.52
N GLY A 236 12.08 -8.36 12.55
CA GLY A 236 11.74 -9.77 12.70
C GLY A 236 10.51 -10.04 13.58
N TRP A 237 9.63 -9.05 13.79
CA TRP A 237 8.37 -9.28 14.48
C TRP A 237 7.49 -10.30 13.75
N ARG A 238 7.48 -10.28 12.41
CA ARG A 238 6.82 -11.29 11.56
C ARG A 238 7.39 -12.71 11.78
N ARG A 239 8.72 -12.85 11.98
CA ARG A 239 9.38 -14.15 12.27
C ARG A 239 8.96 -14.78 13.61
N ARG A 240 8.66 -13.96 14.63
CA ARG A 240 8.30 -14.47 15.97
C ARG A 240 6.95 -15.18 15.99
N ARG A 241 6.12 -15.00 14.95
CA ARG A 241 4.81 -15.63 14.81
C ARG A 241 4.92 -17.08 14.33
N ALA A 242 5.74 -17.32 13.30
CA ALA A 242 5.95 -18.65 12.70
C ALA A 242 6.55 -19.72 13.65
N GLY A 243 7.08 -19.31 14.80
CA GLY A 243 7.65 -20.19 15.82
C GLY A 243 6.67 -20.71 16.88
N ARG A 244 5.36 -20.43 16.77
CA ARG A 244 4.33 -20.89 17.72
C ARG A 244 3.49 -22.04 17.20
#